data_AF-A0A1I7GBM5-F1
#
_entry.id   AF-A0A1I7GBM5-F1
#
_cell.length_a   1.000
_cell.length_b   1.000
_cell.length_c   1.000
_cell.angle_alpha   90.00
_cell.angle_beta   90.00
_cell.angle_gamma   90.00
#
_symmetry.space_group_name_H-M   'P 1'
#
loop_
_entity.id
_entity.type
_entity.pdbx_description
1 polymer ?
#
loop_
_entity_poly.entity_id
_entity_poly.type
_entity_poly.pdbx_seq_one_letter_code
_entity_poly.pdbx_strand_id
1 'polypeptide(L)'
;MKKLISNFISWILSSENSEVKKTRLSLWERHRTVKDYRNALELRIIKRAEKDVLEGDIDKAISRYEGFFQYYSFNQNLHNKIAELYLHKDDKVSAGRYLFLKENLSETEMQCVRKFKKSCGNSSTIILKKLLPKENFRVKELTDYQKNKLKKLIDDSTKESGVTPNFLKGIKRYLEKIKAVQN
;
A
#
# COMPACT_ATOMS: atom_id res chain seq x y z
N MET A 1 -0.27 -31.54 -8.59
CA MET A 1 -0.41 -30.06 -8.57
C MET A 1 0.69 -29.29 -9.31
N LYS A 2 1.99 -29.61 -9.16
CA LYS A 2 3.09 -28.89 -9.86
C LYS A 2 3.03 -28.93 -11.41
N LYS A 3 2.50 -30.01 -12.01
CA LYS A 3 2.39 -30.17 -13.48
C LYS A 3 1.33 -29.27 -14.15
N LEU A 4 0.23 -28.95 -13.45
CA LEU A 4 -0.84 -28.12 -14.01
C LEU A 4 -0.45 -26.64 -14.09
N ILE A 5 0.29 -26.15 -13.09
CA ILE A 5 0.83 -24.79 -13.06
C ILE A 5 1.91 -24.60 -14.14
N SER A 6 2.72 -25.63 -14.38
CA SER A 6 3.75 -25.63 -15.44
C SER A 6 3.15 -25.51 -16.84
N ASN A 7 2.04 -26.19 -17.12
CA ASN A 7 1.40 -26.16 -18.43
C ASN A 7 0.67 -24.83 -18.69
N PHE A 8 0.08 -24.22 -17.64
CA PHE A 8 -0.52 -22.89 -17.75
C PHE A 8 0.52 -21.79 -18.02
N ILE A 9 1.69 -21.89 -17.38
CA ILE A 9 2.81 -20.96 -17.59
C ILE A 9 3.43 -21.14 -18.99
N SER A 10 3.58 -22.38 -19.47
CA SER A 10 4.08 -22.66 -20.83
C SER A 10 3.14 -22.15 -21.92
N TRP A 11 1.82 -22.22 -21.69
CA TRP A 11 0.82 -21.66 -22.60
C TRP A 11 0.85 -20.13 -22.64
N ILE A 12 0.99 -19.45 -21.48
CA ILE A 12 1.15 -17.99 -21.42
C ILE A 12 2.42 -17.54 -22.17
N LEU A 13 3.55 -18.23 -21.95
CA LEU A 13 4.82 -17.90 -22.60
C LEU A 13 4.80 -18.21 -24.11
N SER A 14 4.07 -19.23 -24.54
CA SER A 14 3.90 -19.57 -25.96
C SER A 14 2.94 -18.61 -26.68
N SER A 15 1.95 -18.07 -25.99
CA SER A 15 1.01 -17.06 -26.53
C SER A 15 1.65 -15.70 -26.82
N GLU A 16 2.84 -15.42 -26.25
CA GLU A 16 3.59 -14.18 -26.52
C GLU A 16 4.40 -14.24 -27.83
N ASN A 17 4.67 -15.43 -28.39
CA ASN A 17 5.50 -15.58 -29.59
C ASN A 17 4.74 -15.49 -30.93
N SER A 18 3.39 -15.50 -30.93
CA SER A 18 2.59 -15.50 -32.17
C SER A 18 1.92 -14.16 -32.52
N GLU A 19 2.12 -13.08 -31.75
CA GLU A 19 1.53 -11.76 -32.03
C GLU A 19 2.54 -10.60 -32.19
N VAL A 20 3.75 -10.87 -32.71
CA VAL A 20 4.73 -9.80 -32.99
C VAL A 20 4.51 -9.20 -34.38
N LYS A 21 3.37 -8.53 -34.57
CA LYS A 21 3.18 -7.42 -35.53
C LYS A 21 2.02 -6.52 -35.05
N LYS A 22 2.17 -5.83 -33.92
CA LYS A 22 1.23 -4.78 -33.51
C LYS A 22 1.98 -3.51 -33.11
N THR A 23 1.52 -2.42 -33.72
CA THR A 23 1.91 -1.01 -33.60
C THR A 23 2.43 -0.60 -32.23
N ARG A 24 3.45 0.27 -32.24
CA ARG A 24 4.17 0.81 -31.08
C ARG A 24 3.33 1.81 -30.27
N LEU A 25 2.07 1.48 -29.97
CA LEU A 25 1.20 2.25 -29.10
C LEU A 25 1.72 2.18 -27.67
N SER A 26 1.83 3.33 -27.01
CA SER A 26 2.10 3.49 -25.59
C SER A 26 1.05 2.77 -24.74
N LEU A 27 1.37 2.50 -23.47
CA LEU A 27 0.45 1.82 -22.56
C LEU A 27 -0.89 2.58 -22.44
N TRP A 28 -0.87 3.92 -22.50
CA TRP A 28 -2.08 4.75 -22.44
C TRP A 28 -2.96 4.57 -23.69
N GLU A 29 -2.36 4.52 -24.88
CA GLU A 29 -3.08 4.38 -26.16
C GLU A 29 -3.73 3.01 -26.35
N ARG A 30 -3.29 1.99 -25.58
CA ARG A 30 -3.85 0.63 -25.62
C ARG A 30 -5.12 0.46 -24.77
N HIS A 31 -5.45 1.44 -23.93
CA HIS A 31 -6.52 1.31 -22.95
C HIS A 31 -7.62 2.35 -23.19
N ARG A 32 -8.86 1.87 -23.34
CA ARG A 32 -10.03 2.71 -23.65
C ARG A 32 -10.44 3.62 -22.48
N THR A 33 -10.02 3.31 -21.26
CA THR A 33 -10.36 4.09 -20.06
C THR A 33 -9.16 4.27 -19.13
N VAL A 34 -9.19 5.32 -18.30
CA VAL A 34 -8.21 5.56 -17.22
C VAL A 34 -8.16 4.39 -16.23
N LYS A 35 -9.30 3.72 -16.02
CA LYS A 35 -9.40 2.54 -15.15
C LYS A 35 -8.61 1.37 -15.72
N ASP A 36 -8.76 1.09 -17.02
CA ASP A 36 -8.04 0.00 -17.68
C ASP A 36 -6.54 0.24 -17.69
N TYR A 37 -6.11 1.48 -17.95
CA TYR A 37 -4.71 1.87 -17.87
C TYR A 37 -4.12 1.63 -16.48
N ARG A 38 -4.84 2.03 -15.43
CA ARG A 38 -4.44 1.84 -14.03
C ARG A 38 -4.31 0.35 -13.68
N ASN A 39 -5.29 -0.47 -14.07
CA ASN A 39 -5.25 -1.91 -13.84
C ASN A 39 -4.06 -2.58 -14.57
N ALA A 40 -3.78 -2.16 -15.81
CA ALA A 40 -2.64 -2.70 -16.56
C ALA A 40 -1.30 -2.27 -15.95
N LEU A 41 -1.20 -1.03 -15.46
CA LEU A 41 -0.03 -0.54 -14.75
C LEU A 41 0.20 -1.33 -13.45
N GLU A 42 -0.85 -1.59 -12.67
CA GLU A 42 -0.82 -2.42 -11.47
C GLU A 42 -0.26 -3.81 -11.75
N LEU A 43 -0.84 -4.53 -12.71
CA LEU A 43 -0.39 -5.86 -13.09
C LEU A 43 1.08 -5.87 -13.54
N ARG A 44 1.50 -4.86 -14.30
CA ARG A 44 2.88 -4.76 -14.77
C ARG A 44 3.87 -4.57 -13.62
N ILE A 45 3.51 -3.76 -12.61
CA ILE A 45 4.39 -3.51 -11.47
C ILE A 45 4.43 -4.72 -10.54
N ILE A 46 3.28 -5.37 -10.29
CA ILE A 46 3.22 -6.61 -9.52
C ILE A 46 4.08 -7.69 -10.18
N LYS A 47 3.90 -7.96 -11.48
CA LYS A 47 4.70 -8.96 -12.23
C LYS A 47 6.20 -8.69 -12.14
N ARG A 48 6.58 -7.41 -12.18
CA ARG A 48 7.97 -6.96 -12.06
C ARG A 48 8.51 -7.18 -10.65
N ALA A 49 7.78 -6.78 -9.62
CA ALA A 49 8.21 -6.95 -8.24
C ALA A 49 8.30 -8.43 -7.87
N GLU A 50 7.33 -9.25 -8.31
CA GLU A 50 7.35 -10.72 -8.10
C GLU A 50 8.55 -11.37 -8.80
N LYS A 51 8.91 -10.91 -10.00
CA LYS A 51 10.14 -11.36 -10.67
C LYS A 51 11.38 -11.08 -9.82
N ASP A 52 11.51 -9.86 -9.28
CA ASP A 52 12.67 -9.52 -8.45
C ASP A 52 12.70 -10.37 -7.15
N VAL A 53 11.54 -10.67 -6.55
CA VAL A 53 11.44 -11.61 -5.41
C VAL A 53 11.94 -13.00 -5.77
N LEU A 54 11.55 -13.54 -6.94
CA LEU A 54 11.99 -14.85 -7.41
C LEU A 54 13.50 -14.89 -7.71
N GLU A 55 14.08 -13.76 -8.13
CA GLU A 55 15.52 -13.59 -8.35
C GLU A 55 16.29 -13.35 -7.04
N GLY A 56 15.59 -13.23 -5.89
CA GLY A 56 16.17 -12.97 -4.58
C GLY A 56 16.51 -11.49 -4.30
N ASP A 57 16.14 -10.58 -5.21
CA ASP A 57 16.39 -9.14 -5.10
C ASP A 57 15.24 -8.45 -4.34
N ILE A 58 15.19 -8.71 -3.02
CA ILE A 58 14.13 -8.23 -2.13
C ILE A 58 14.09 -6.70 -2.06
N ASP A 59 15.26 -6.03 -2.07
CA ASP A 59 15.34 -4.56 -2.01
C ASP A 59 14.70 -3.90 -3.22
N LYS A 60 14.96 -4.45 -4.41
CA LYS A 60 14.35 -3.96 -5.63
C LYS A 60 12.86 -4.26 -5.68
N ALA A 61 12.41 -5.41 -5.19
CA ALA A 61 11.00 -5.71 -5.05
C ALA A 61 10.28 -4.70 -4.14
N ILE A 62 10.85 -4.39 -2.97
CA ILE A 62 10.34 -3.36 -2.06
C ILE A 62 10.27 -2.01 -2.77
N SER A 63 11.37 -1.58 -3.41
CA SER A 63 11.42 -0.31 -4.14
C SER A 63 10.33 -0.19 -5.21
N ARG A 64 10.06 -1.28 -5.96
CA ARG A 64 8.98 -1.31 -6.96
C ARG A 64 7.59 -1.19 -6.32
N TYR A 65 7.33 -1.93 -5.25
CA TYR A 65 6.05 -1.84 -4.55
C TYR A 65 5.84 -0.47 -3.88
N GLU A 66 6.89 0.13 -3.30
CA GLU A 66 6.83 1.47 -2.71
C GLU A 66 6.64 2.57 -3.77
N GLY A 67 7.28 2.45 -4.93
CA GLY A 67 7.01 3.36 -6.06
C GLY A 67 5.55 3.29 -6.51
N PHE A 68 4.95 2.10 -6.46
CA PHE A 68 3.54 1.90 -6.77
C PHE A 68 2.59 2.42 -5.69
N PHE A 69 3.01 2.39 -4.43
CA PHE A 69 2.26 2.85 -3.27
C PHE A 69 1.76 4.29 -3.41
N GLN A 70 2.47 5.16 -4.12
CA GLN A 70 2.04 6.54 -4.37
C GLN A 70 0.67 6.64 -5.07
N TYR A 71 0.30 5.62 -5.85
CA TYR A 71 -0.95 5.59 -6.61
C TYR A 71 -2.05 4.76 -5.92
N TYR A 72 -1.67 3.83 -5.05
CA TYR A 72 -2.56 2.86 -4.38
C TYR A 72 -2.25 2.77 -2.89
N SER A 73 -2.15 3.94 -2.25
CA SER A 73 -1.61 4.11 -0.89
C SER A 73 -2.37 3.40 0.21
N PHE A 74 -3.49 2.73 -0.12
CA PHE A 74 -4.36 2.05 0.82
C PHE A 74 -4.88 0.70 0.37
N ASN A 75 -4.31 0.15 -0.69
CA ASN A 75 -4.57 -1.24 -1.05
C ASN A 75 -3.96 -2.14 0.04
N GLN A 76 -4.80 -2.72 0.89
CA GLN A 76 -4.34 -3.56 2.01
C GLN A 76 -3.48 -4.74 1.55
N ASN A 77 -3.76 -5.31 0.37
CA ASN A 77 -2.93 -6.40 -0.18
C ASN A 77 -1.52 -5.91 -0.51
N LEU A 78 -1.38 -4.69 -1.04
CA LEU A 78 -0.08 -4.09 -1.30
C LEU A 78 0.69 -3.83 0.00
N HIS A 79 0.01 -3.30 1.03
CA HIS A 79 0.60 -3.14 2.36
C HIS A 79 1.09 -4.47 2.94
N ASN A 80 0.29 -5.53 2.84
CA ASN A 80 0.67 -6.86 3.33
C ASN A 80 1.90 -7.39 2.58
N LYS A 81 1.91 -7.31 1.25
CA LYS A 81 3.07 -7.72 0.43
C LYS A 81 4.35 -6.97 0.82
N ILE A 82 4.29 -5.66 0.99
CA ILE A 82 5.45 -4.86 1.40
C ILE A 82 5.90 -5.26 2.82
N ALA A 83 4.96 -5.44 3.75
CA ALA A 83 5.27 -5.85 5.12
C ALA A 83 5.93 -7.23 5.18
N GLU A 84 5.46 -8.19 4.38
CA GLU A 84 6.05 -9.53 4.27
C GLU A 84 7.50 -9.47 3.78
N LEU A 85 7.81 -8.63 2.79
CA LEU A 85 9.18 -8.43 2.32
C LEU A 85 10.09 -7.81 3.40
N TYR A 86 9.59 -6.83 4.14
CA TYR A 86 10.35 -6.28 5.27
C TYR A 86 10.55 -7.30 6.41
N LEU A 87 9.56 -8.15 6.69
CA LEU A 87 9.70 -9.26 7.63
C LEU A 87 10.76 -10.27 7.17
N HIS A 88 10.82 -10.56 5.87
CA HIS A 88 11.85 -11.43 5.29
C HIS A 88 13.26 -10.84 5.51
N LYS A 89 13.39 -9.51 5.62
CA LYS A 89 14.63 -8.81 5.96
C LYS A 89 14.86 -8.61 7.46
N ASP A 90 14.00 -9.16 8.33
CA ASP A 90 13.93 -8.88 9.77
C ASP A 90 13.72 -7.39 10.15
N ASP A 91 13.32 -6.55 9.19
CA ASP A 91 12.97 -5.14 9.47
C ASP A 91 11.53 -5.02 9.97
N LYS A 92 11.37 -5.37 11.24
CA LYS A 92 10.07 -5.33 11.94
C LYS A 92 9.52 -3.90 12.09
N VAL A 93 10.35 -2.87 12.03
CA VAL A 93 9.90 -1.47 12.16
C VAL A 93 9.23 -1.04 10.87
N SER A 94 9.86 -1.29 9.72
CA SER A 94 9.27 -0.97 8.41
C SER A 94 8.04 -1.82 8.14
N ALA A 95 8.07 -3.13 8.46
CA ALA A 95 6.88 -3.98 8.38
C ALA A 95 5.71 -3.41 9.23
N GLY A 96 5.99 -2.98 10.46
CA GLY A 96 5.00 -2.39 11.36
C GLY A 96 4.35 -1.11 10.82
N ARG A 97 5.09 -0.31 10.03
CA ARG A 97 4.54 0.86 9.35
C ARG A 97 3.43 0.48 8.36
N TYR A 98 3.69 -0.51 7.51
CA TYR A 98 2.72 -0.95 6.49
C TYR A 98 1.52 -1.69 7.11
N LEU A 99 1.72 -2.38 8.23
CA LEU A 99 0.66 -3.09 8.95
C LEU A 99 -0.19 -2.20 9.85
N PHE A 100 0.20 -0.95 10.10
CA PHE A 100 -0.41 -0.11 11.13
C PHE A 100 -1.93 0.03 11.01
N LEU A 101 -2.45 0.17 9.77
CA LEU A 101 -3.87 0.37 9.51
C LEU A 101 -4.64 -0.93 9.25
N LYS A 102 -3.98 -2.09 9.33
CA LYS A 102 -4.64 -3.41 9.19
C LYS A 102 -5.56 -3.66 10.39
N GLU A 103 -6.73 -4.24 10.12
CA GLU A 103 -7.76 -4.58 11.12
C GLU A 103 -7.42 -5.84 11.89
N ASN A 104 -7.25 -6.95 11.17
CA ASN A 104 -6.95 -8.26 11.74
C ASN A 104 -5.43 -8.49 11.72
N LEU A 105 -4.77 -8.12 12.80
CA LEU A 105 -3.34 -8.35 13.01
C LEU A 105 -3.12 -9.70 13.69
N SER A 106 -2.17 -10.50 13.20
CA SER A 106 -1.62 -11.61 13.96
C SER A 106 -0.76 -11.11 15.13
N GLU A 107 -0.37 -12.01 16.04
CA GLU A 107 0.52 -11.64 17.16
C GLU A 107 1.88 -11.09 16.66
N THR A 108 2.46 -11.69 15.62
CA THR A 108 3.72 -11.23 15.02
C THR A 108 3.58 -9.86 14.39
N GLU A 109 2.46 -9.61 13.68
CA GLU A 109 2.16 -8.31 13.08
C GLU A 109 1.92 -7.24 14.15
N MET A 110 1.23 -7.59 15.23
CA MET A 110 1.00 -6.70 16.36
C MET A 110 2.32 -6.28 17.01
N GLN A 111 3.27 -7.19 17.15
CA GLN A 111 4.62 -6.88 17.63
C GLN A 111 5.37 -5.92 16.70
N CYS A 112 5.23 -6.09 15.38
CA CYS A 112 5.81 -5.16 14.39
C CYS A 112 5.22 -3.77 14.53
N VAL A 113 3.89 -3.66 14.63
CA VAL A 113 3.20 -2.38 14.86
C VAL A 113 3.67 -1.73 16.17
N ARG A 114 3.83 -2.51 17.26
CA ARG A 114 4.38 -2.01 18.53
C ARG A 114 5.82 -1.48 18.36
N LYS A 115 6.69 -2.19 17.64
CA LYS A 115 8.06 -1.73 17.35
C LYS A 115 8.07 -0.44 16.54
N PHE A 116 7.24 -0.35 15.51
CA PHE A 116 7.07 0.87 14.73
C PHE A 116 6.63 2.06 15.59
N LYS A 117 5.61 1.88 16.45
CA LYS A 117 5.18 2.92 17.39
C LYS A 117 6.31 3.38 18.31
N LYS A 118 7.05 2.44 18.90
CA LYS A 118 8.22 2.74 19.75
C LYS A 118 9.31 3.50 18.99
N SER A 119 9.61 3.14 17.74
CA SER A 119 10.58 3.87 16.91
C SER A 119 10.17 5.31 16.59
N CYS A 120 8.89 5.63 16.72
CA CYS A 120 8.35 6.99 16.57
C CYS A 120 8.25 7.73 17.91
N GLY A 121 8.86 7.20 18.99
CA GLY A 121 8.72 7.75 20.34
C GLY A 121 7.29 7.69 20.88
N ASN A 122 6.45 6.81 20.33
CA ASN A 122 5.00 6.77 20.54
C ASN A 122 4.25 8.09 20.23
N SER A 123 4.88 9.05 19.54
CA SER A 123 4.19 10.29 19.16
C SER A 123 3.23 10.03 18.00
N SER A 124 1.95 10.33 18.23
CA SER A 124 0.90 10.23 17.22
C SER A 124 1.20 11.13 16.02
N THR A 125 1.78 12.30 16.27
CA THR A 125 2.19 13.24 15.22
C THR A 125 3.28 12.68 14.31
N ILE A 126 4.30 12.03 14.89
CA ILE A 126 5.39 11.41 14.11
C ILE A 126 4.86 10.21 13.32
N ILE A 127 4.01 9.38 13.94
CA ILE A 127 3.37 8.25 13.27
C ILE A 127 2.57 8.74 12.05
N LEU A 128 1.73 9.78 12.21
CA LEU A 128 0.95 10.35 11.11
C LEU A 128 1.84 10.84 9.97
N LYS A 129 2.94 11.54 10.27
CA LYS A 129 3.90 11.98 9.24
C LYS A 129 4.52 10.81 8.45
N LYS A 130 4.72 9.65 9.09
CA LYS A 130 5.27 8.46 8.43
C LYS A 130 4.22 7.65 7.67
N LEU A 131 2.96 7.64 8.12
CA LEU A 131 1.88 6.90 7.47
C LEU A 131 1.30 7.63 6.26
N LEU A 132 1.16 8.96 6.36
CA LEU A 132 0.50 9.76 5.35
C LEU A 132 1.48 10.12 4.22
N PRO A 133 1.29 9.64 2.98
CA PRO A 133 2.02 10.17 1.85
C PRO A 133 1.79 11.68 1.74
N LYS A 134 2.84 12.42 1.34
CA LYS A 134 2.80 13.89 1.22
C LYS A 134 1.81 14.36 0.16
N GLU A 135 1.56 13.54 -0.85
CA GLU A 135 0.74 13.87 -2.02
C GLU A 135 -0.34 12.81 -2.24
N ASN A 136 -1.48 13.23 -2.79
CA ASN A 136 -2.57 12.35 -3.23
C ASN A 136 -3.18 11.43 -2.16
N PHE A 137 -3.20 11.89 -0.91
CA PHE A 137 -3.83 11.14 0.18
C PHE A 137 -5.36 11.05 0.01
N ARG A 138 -5.88 9.87 -0.34
CA ARG A 138 -7.31 9.66 -0.60
C ARG A 138 -8.02 9.01 0.58
N VAL A 139 -8.39 9.82 1.57
CA VAL A 139 -9.17 9.39 2.76
C VAL A 139 -10.44 8.61 2.38
N LYS A 140 -11.04 8.95 1.23
CA LYS A 140 -12.26 8.31 0.71
C LYS A 140 -12.09 6.83 0.36
N GLU A 141 -10.87 6.39 0.05
CA GLU A 141 -10.56 5.01 -0.34
C GLU A 141 -10.30 4.12 0.88
N LEU A 142 -10.30 4.69 2.09
CA LEU A 142 -10.16 3.94 3.34
C LEU A 142 -11.45 3.19 3.70
N THR A 143 -11.27 2.02 4.31
CA THR A 143 -12.34 1.31 5.04
C THR A 143 -12.75 2.10 6.29
N ASP A 144 -13.92 1.80 6.85
CA ASP A 144 -14.40 2.49 8.04
C ASP A 144 -13.53 2.20 9.28
N TYR A 145 -12.99 0.98 9.40
CA TYR A 145 -11.98 0.67 10.40
C TYR A 145 -10.76 1.58 10.28
N GLN A 146 -10.20 1.71 9.06
CA GLN A 146 -9.02 2.53 8.82
C GLN A 146 -9.30 4.02 9.07
N LYS A 147 -10.47 4.52 8.67
CA LYS A 147 -10.92 5.89 8.97
C LYS A 147 -11.01 6.13 10.47
N ASN A 148 -11.62 5.22 11.22
CA ASN A 148 -11.76 5.33 12.68
C ASN A 148 -10.41 5.29 13.39
N LYS A 149 -9.52 4.38 12.98
CA LYS A 149 -8.15 4.27 13.52
C LYS A 149 -7.33 5.52 13.22
N LEU A 150 -7.42 6.04 12.00
CA LEU A 150 -6.76 7.28 11.59
C LEU A 150 -7.31 8.49 12.35
N LYS A 151 -8.64 8.58 12.51
CA LYS A 151 -9.29 9.65 13.29
C LYS A 151 -8.77 9.67 14.73
N LYS A 152 -8.79 8.52 15.41
CA LYS A 152 -8.28 8.40 16.78
C LYS A 152 -6.83 8.90 16.88
N LEU A 153 -5.98 8.52 15.91
CA LEU A 153 -4.60 8.96 15.87
C LEU A 153 -4.45 10.48 15.66
N ILE A 154 -5.31 11.10 14.84
CA ILE A 154 -5.35 12.56 14.64
C ILE A 154 -5.81 13.28 15.91
N ASP A 155 -6.80 12.74 16.60
CA ASP A 155 -7.29 13.29 17.87
C ASP A 155 -6.21 13.21 18.95
N ASP A 156 -5.51 12.07 19.06
CA ASP A 156 -4.38 11.88 19.97
C ASP A 156 -3.22 12.86 19.64
N SER A 157 -2.89 13.05 18.36
CA SER A 157 -1.90 14.05 17.91
C SER A 157 -2.30 15.49 18.26
N THR A 158 -3.59 15.81 18.16
CA THR A 158 -4.11 17.13 18.54
C THR A 158 -4.03 17.34 20.05
N LYS A 159 -4.30 16.31 20.86
CA LYS A 159 -4.14 16.37 22.32
C LYS A 159 -2.67 16.50 22.74
N GLU A 160 -1.76 15.78 22.08
CA GLU A 160 -0.31 15.84 22.35
C GLU A 160 0.27 17.25 22.12
N SER A 161 -0.19 17.94 21.07
CA SER A 161 0.40 19.21 20.61
C SER A 161 -0.45 20.45 20.93
N GLY A 162 -1.68 20.27 21.40
CA GLY A 162 -2.66 21.35 21.62
C GLY A 162 -3.25 21.95 20.34
N VAL A 163 -2.68 21.66 19.17
CA VAL A 163 -3.08 22.25 17.88
C VAL A 163 -3.10 21.17 16.81
N THR A 164 -4.15 21.11 15.97
CA THR A 164 -4.14 20.20 14.82
C THR A 164 -3.16 20.69 13.75
N PRO A 165 -2.13 19.91 13.39
CA PRO A 165 -1.18 20.26 12.33
C PRO A 165 -1.87 20.59 10.99
N ASN A 166 -1.33 21.57 10.25
CA ASN A 166 -1.94 22.05 9.00
C ASN A 166 -2.18 20.93 7.97
N PHE A 167 -1.24 19.98 7.83
CA PHE A 167 -1.36 18.86 6.91
C PHE A 167 -2.49 17.87 7.27
N LEU A 168 -3.01 17.94 8.51
CA LEU A 168 -4.11 17.08 8.99
C LEU A 168 -5.47 17.77 8.94
N LYS A 169 -5.54 19.10 8.84
CA LYS A 169 -6.80 19.87 8.90
C LYS A 169 -7.82 19.40 7.85
N GLY A 170 -7.38 19.19 6.60
CA GLY A 170 -8.24 18.70 5.52
C GLY A 170 -8.77 17.29 5.77
N ILE A 171 -7.91 16.39 6.24
CA ILE A 171 -8.26 15.00 6.56
C ILE A 171 -9.25 14.95 7.73
N LYS A 172 -8.97 15.70 8.80
CA LYS A 172 -9.83 15.79 9.99
C LYS A 172 -11.23 16.26 9.62
N ARG A 173 -11.35 17.37 8.87
CA ARG A 173 -12.63 17.92 8.43
C ARG A 173 -13.45 16.92 7.61
N TYR A 174 -12.78 16.13 6.76
CA TYR A 174 -13.45 15.08 5.98
C TYR A 174 -13.98 13.95 6.88
N LEU A 175 -13.17 13.47 7.83
CA LEU A 175 -13.55 12.42 8.77
C LEU A 175 -14.67 12.85 9.74
N GLU A 176 -14.73 14.13 10.10
CA GLU A 176 -15.82 14.71 10.90
C GLU A 176 -17.12 14.79 10.12
N LYS A 177 -17.07 15.19 8.84
CA LYS A 177 -18.25 15.26 7.96
C LYS A 177 -18.93 13.90 7.79
N ILE A 178 -18.17 12.83 7.57
CA ILE A 178 -18.76 11.49 7.37
C ILE A 178 -19.55 11.04 8.61
N LYS A 179 -18.99 11.28 9.81
CA LYS A 179 -19.63 10.86 11.05
C LYS A 179 -20.95 11.61 11.31
N ALA A 180 -21.03 12.88 10.90
CA ALA A 180 -22.24 13.68 11.01
C ALA A 180 -23.37 13.27 10.06
N VAL A 181 -23.07 12.45 9.04
CA VAL A 181 -24.07 11.91 8.09
C VAL A 181 -24.55 10.51 8.50
N GLN A 182 -23.83 9.84 9.39
CA GLN A 182 -24.15 8.49 9.89
C GLN A 182 -24.91 8.49 11.23
N ASN A 183 -25.04 9.66 11.86
CA ASN A 183 -25.81 9.91 13.08
C ASN A 183 -27.05 10.73 12.72
#